data_AF-A0A6N7J1V5-F1
#
_entry.id   AF-A0A6N7J1V5-F1
#
_cell.length_a   1.000
_cell.length_b   1.000
_cell.length_c   1.000
_cell.angle_alpha   90.00
_cell.angle_beta   90.00
_cell.angle_gamma   90.00
#
_symmetry.space_group_name_H-M   'P 1'
#
loop_
_entity.id
_entity.type
_entity.pdbx_description
1 polymer ?
#
loop_
_entity_poly.entity_id
_entity_poly.type
_entity_poly.pdbx_seq_one_letter_code
_entity_poly.pdbx_strand_id
1 'polypeptide(L)'
;MKKEKNIENLLDELNKETGLKFSLKYDGEEPEKTVKILSDLLQRYKGTQKAGYFLKQFLLGEISGEEAEKKAIVYHFDIDSYWAVILLSFKQKYEPYMLRMISSLYRPGADHAVEMDPKHLVLVRQLKKETTEDELKEMAQAIVDTLNTEAMISLKAAYDECCTDLRKLPQSYRKVCSAEIIGNLFSEDDVYGYHNLGLGKLIYTLPRETCEQFLKDNLGDFDLSQLDQETKNTIKVFFDSGLSLAETARARFIHRNTLVYRIEKLEKQCELDIRKFDDAMIMRIALMINDYLKK
;
A
#
# COMPACT_ATOMS: atom_id res chain seq x y z
N MET A 1 -17.78 11.53 49.28
CA MET A 1 -16.36 11.59 49.70
C MET A 1 -15.43 10.57 49.00
N LYS A 2 -15.49 9.25 49.26
CA LYS A 2 -14.52 8.28 48.67
C LYS A 2 -14.64 8.13 47.14
N LYS A 3 -15.83 8.32 46.58
CA LYS A 3 -16.13 8.20 45.14
C LYS A 3 -15.89 9.50 44.34
N GLU A 4 -16.18 10.67 44.93
CA GLU A 4 -15.83 11.98 44.32
C GLU A 4 -14.31 12.14 44.18
N LYS A 5 -13.55 11.70 45.19
CA LYS A 5 -12.09 11.65 45.14
C LYS A 5 -11.56 10.71 44.03
N ASN A 6 -12.33 9.70 43.63
CA ASN A 6 -11.97 8.81 42.53
C ASN A 6 -12.22 9.47 41.16
N ILE A 7 -13.27 10.28 41.03
CA ILE A 7 -13.58 11.05 39.81
C ILE A 7 -12.53 12.14 39.58
N GLU A 8 -12.16 12.88 40.63
CA GLU A 8 -11.10 13.89 40.56
C GLU A 8 -9.75 13.28 40.15
N ASN A 9 -9.39 12.13 40.73
CA ASN A 9 -8.17 11.40 40.33
C ASN A 9 -8.20 10.96 38.85
N LEU A 10 -9.34 10.46 38.37
CA LEU A 10 -9.50 10.06 36.96
C LEU A 10 -9.44 11.28 36.03
N LEU A 11 -10.03 12.42 36.42
CA LEU A 11 -9.91 13.67 35.65
C LEU A 11 -8.46 14.17 35.61
N ASP A 12 -7.75 14.11 36.74
CA ASP A 12 -6.35 14.54 36.81
C ASP A 12 -5.45 13.63 35.97
N GLU A 13 -5.68 12.31 35.98
CA GLU A 13 -5.02 11.41 35.05
C GLU A 13 -5.35 11.74 33.60
N LEU A 14 -6.62 11.98 33.27
CA LEU A 14 -7.03 12.31 31.91
C LEU A 14 -6.42 13.64 31.44
N ASN A 15 -6.36 14.64 32.32
CA ASN A 15 -5.70 15.92 32.09
C ASN A 15 -4.20 15.75 31.82
N LYS A 16 -3.54 14.93 32.64
CA LYS A 16 -2.11 14.65 32.51
C LYS A 16 -1.79 13.89 31.22
N GLU A 17 -2.65 12.96 30.83
CA GLU A 17 -2.44 12.09 29.68
C GLU A 17 -2.77 12.76 28.34
N THR A 18 -3.72 13.70 28.32
CA THR A 18 -4.16 14.40 27.10
C THR A 18 -3.53 15.79 26.93
N GLY A 19 -2.98 16.38 28.00
CA GLY A 19 -2.48 17.75 28.01
C GLY A 19 -3.55 18.83 28.00
N LEU A 20 -4.83 18.47 28.05
CA LEU A 20 -5.98 19.37 28.08
C LEU A 20 -6.55 19.48 29.49
N LYS A 21 -7.05 20.65 29.87
CA LYS A 21 -7.69 20.84 31.18
C LYS A 21 -9.19 20.55 31.08
N PHE A 22 -9.59 19.35 31.48
CA PHE A 22 -10.98 18.94 31.59
C PHE A 22 -11.56 19.37 32.93
N SER A 23 -12.79 19.87 32.89
CA SER A 23 -13.62 20.13 34.07
C SER A 23 -14.97 19.47 33.87
N LEU A 24 -15.42 18.72 34.88
CA LEU A 24 -16.76 18.13 34.88
C LEU A 24 -17.74 19.08 35.53
N LYS A 25 -18.83 19.43 34.82
CA LYS A 25 -20.02 20.03 35.43
C LYS A 25 -20.98 18.91 35.81
N TYR A 26 -21.31 18.84 37.09
CA TYR A 26 -22.15 17.77 37.63
C TYR A 26 -23.57 18.29 37.84
N ASP A 27 -24.52 17.81 37.03
CA ASP A 27 -25.95 18.16 37.13
C ASP A 27 -26.79 17.08 37.83
N GLY A 28 -26.15 16.18 38.59
CA GLY A 28 -26.88 15.33 39.55
C GLY A 28 -27.22 13.89 39.11
N GLU A 29 -26.54 13.30 38.12
CA GLU A 29 -26.72 11.87 37.80
C GLU A 29 -25.52 10.98 38.19
N GLU A 30 -25.84 9.91 38.93
CA GLU A 30 -25.07 8.74 39.37
C GLU A 30 -23.52 8.76 39.23
N PRO A 31 -22.78 8.98 40.34
CA PRO A 31 -21.31 9.02 40.35
C PRO A 31 -20.64 7.74 39.81
N GLU A 32 -21.29 6.60 39.92
CA GLU A 32 -20.77 5.31 39.45
C GLU A 32 -20.74 5.23 37.93
N LYS A 33 -21.75 5.79 37.26
CA LYS A 33 -21.80 5.90 35.81
C LYS A 33 -20.72 6.85 35.30
N THR A 34 -20.48 7.97 36.00
CA THR A 34 -19.39 8.91 35.68
C THR A 34 -18.01 8.27 35.83
N VAL A 35 -17.75 7.58 36.95
CA VAL A 35 -16.48 6.84 37.16
C VAL A 35 -16.26 5.81 36.06
N LYS A 36 -17.31 5.05 35.69
CA LYS A 36 -17.24 4.04 34.65
C LYS A 36 -16.94 4.66 33.28
N ILE A 37 -17.65 5.73 32.91
CA ILE A 37 -17.43 6.44 31.65
C ILE A 37 -16.00 6.99 31.58
N LEU A 38 -15.52 7.66 32.64
CA LEU A 38 -14.16 8.21 32.68
C LEU A 38 -13.09 7.11 32.63
N SER A 39 -13.31 5.99 33.33
CA SER A 39 -12.38 4.85 33.30
C SER A 39 -12.35 4.19 31.93
N ASP A 40 -13.50 4.03 31.28
CA ASP A 40 -13.60 3.53 29.90
C ASP A 40 -12.90 4.49 28.93
N LEU A 41 -13.02 5.81 29.13
CA LEU A 41 -12.38 6.84 28.31
C LEU A 41 -10.85 6.84 28.48
N LEU A 42 -10.37 6.72 29.72
CA LEU A 42 -8.96 6.54 30.06
C LEU A 42 -8.39 5.23 29.53
N GLN A 43 -9.13 4.13 29.63
CA GLN A 43 -8.70 2.81 29.14
C GLN A 43 -8.62 2.78 27.61
N ARG A 44 -9.61 3.39 26.93
CA ARG A 44 -9.57 3.61 25.47
C ARG A 44 -8.37 4.46 25.07
N TYR A 45 -7.99 5.43 25.90
CA TYR A 45 -6.82 6.28 25.67
C TYR A 45 -5.47 5.60 25.99
N LYS A 46 -5.40 4.65 26.95
CA LYS A 46 -4.12 4.13 27.49
C LYS A 46 -3.56 2.84 26.84
N GLY A 47 -4.35 1.95 26.22
CA GLY A 47 -3.92 0.54 26.00
C GLY A 47 -3.04 0.21 24.77
N THR A 48 -3.43 0.66 23.58
CA THR A 48 -2.81 0.24 22.30
C THR A 48 -2.92 1.32 21.22
N GLN A 49 -3.80 2.30 21.44
CA GLN A 49 -4.01 3.41 20.51
C GLN A 49 -2.89 4.44 20.55
N LYS A 50 -2.11 4.63 21.62
CA LYS A 50 -1.13 5.74 21.66
C LYS A 50 0.01 5.63 20.64
N ALA A 51 0.68 4.48 20.58
CA ALA A 51 1.78 4.26 19.63
C ALA A 51 1.26 4.15 18.19
N GLY A 52 0.17 3.41 17.96
CA GLY A 52 -0.46 3.31 16.65
C GLY A 52 -1.04 4.64 16.14
N TYR A 53 -1.67 5.42 17.00
CA TYR A 53 -2.17 6.76 16.68
C TYR A 53 -1.02 7.73 16.42
N PHE A 54 0.01 7.73 17.28
CA PHE A 54 1.23 8.50 17.03
C PHE A 54 1.83 8.16 15.67
N LEU A 55 2.05 6.88 15.39
CA LEU A 55 2.59 6.43 14.11
C LEU A 55 1.67 6.83 12.95
N LYS A 56 0.35 6.72 13.10
CA LYS A 56 -0.61 7.20 12.09
C LYS A 56 -0.41 8.68 11.78
N GLN A 57 -0.45 9.54 12.80
CA GLN A 57 -0.26 10.98 12.62
C GLN A 57 1.10 11.30 12.01
N PHE A 58 2.14 10.58 12.44
CA PHE A 58 3.49 10.76 11.93
C PHE A 58 3.62 10.33 10.45
N LEU A 59 3.12 9.14 10.09
CA LEU A 59 3.11 8.64 8.71
C LEU A 59 2.33 9.58 7.78
N LEU A 60 1.23 10.17 8.26
CA LEU A 60 0.44 11.18 7.55
C LEU A 60 1.13 12.56 7.47
N GLY A 61 2.24 12.76 8.18
CA GLY A 61 2.99 14.02 8.21
C GLY A 61 2.38 15.11 9.10
N GLU A 62 1.44 14.76 9.98
CA GLU A 62 0.84 15.69 10.95
C GLU A 62 1.82 16.05 12.10
N ILE A 63 2.83 15.20 12.32
CA ILE A 63 3.86 15.36 13.35
C ILE A 63 5.22 15.55 12.68
N SER A 64 6.03 16.49 13.17
CA SER A 64 7.39 16.71 12.66
C SER A 64 8.34 15.59 13.08
N GLY A 65 9.44 15.42 12.33
CA GLY A 65 10.48 14.44 12.69
C GLY A 65 11.06 14.64 14.10
N GLU A 66 11.27 15.89 14.50
CA GLU A 66 11.79 16.23 15.84
C GLU A 66 10.81 15.86 16.96
N GLU A 67 9.51 16.08 16.74
CA GLU A 67 8.49 15.67 17.71
C GLU A 67 8.33 14.14 17.74
N ALA A 68 8.49 13.49 16.58
CA ALA A 68 8.46 12.04 16.48
C ALA A 68 9.61 11.37 17.23
N GLU A 69 10.83 11.91 17.18
CA GLU A 69 11.98 11.42 17.97
C GLU A 69 11.70 11.51 19.48
N LYS A 70 11.14 12.63 19.95
CA LYS A 70 10.77 12.79 21.37
C LYS A 70 9.70 11.77 21.78
N LYS A 71 8.69 11.55 20.94
CA LYS A 71 7.63 10.56 21.19
C LYS A 71 8.13 9.12 21.07
N ALA A 72 9.11 8.84 20.22
CA ALA A 72 9.72 7.52 20.07
C ALA A 72 10.36 7.03 21.36
N ILE A 73 11.05 7.92 22.10
CA ILE A 73 11.60 7.62 23.43
C ILE A 73 10.48 7.25 24.42
N VAL A 74 9.38 8.01 24.41
CA VAL A 74 8.23 7.78 25.30
C VAL A 74 7.55 6.43 25.01
N TYR A 75 7.52 6.02 23.74
CA TYR A 75 6.95 4.73 23.32
C TYR A 75 7.98 3.59 23.30
N HIS A 76 9.19 3.81 23.79
CA HIS A 76 10.27 2.81 23.85
C HIS A 76 10.64 2.21 22.49
N PHE A 77 10.56 3.02 21.43
CA PHE A 77 11.11 2.66 20.13
C PHE A 77 12.63 2.75 20.15
N ASP A 78 13.29 1.77 19.55
CA ASP A 78 14.73 1.81 19.35
C ASP A 78 15.03 2.73 18.16
N ILE A 79 15.66 3.86 18.46
CA ILE A 79 15.94 4.90 17.45
C ILE A 79 17.09 4.48 16.55
N ASP A 80 18.00 3.63 17.04
CA ASP A 80 19.15 3.08 16.31
C ASP A 80 18.83 1.74 15.63
N SER A 81 17.54 1.47 15.41
CA SER A 81 17.06 0.28 14.69
C SER A 81 16.83 0.54 13.21
N TYR A 82 16.71 -0.56 12.48
CA TYR A 82 16.27 -0.55 11.09
C TYR A 82 14.75 -0.58 11.03
N TRP A 83 14.16 0.14 10.09
CA TRP A 83 12.72 0.30 9.96
C TRP A 83 12.26 -0.17 8.59
N ALA A 84 11.11 -0.84 8.55
CA ALA A 84 10.43 -1.18 7.31
C ALA A 84 8.94 -0.87 7.42
N VAL A 85 8.36 -0.46 6.29
CA VAL A 85 6.93 -0.17 6.15
C VAL A 85 6.34 -1.16 5.16
N ILE A 86 5.30 -1.87 5.59
CA ILE A 86 4.49 -2.74 4.73
C ILE A 86 3.04 -2.26 4.81
N LEU A 87 2.49 -1.81 3.69
CA LEU A 87 1.07 -1.49 3.54
C LEU A 87 0.32 -2.78 3.18
N LEU A 88 -0.75 -3.07 3.92
CA LEU A 88 -1.68 -4.16 3.68
C LEU A 88 -3.01 -3.57 3.20
N SER A 89 -3.44 -4.01 2.02
CA SER A 89 -4.59 -3.48 1.30
C SER A 89 -5.65 -4.54 1.09
N PHE A 90 -6.78 -4.37 1.76
CA PHE A 90 -7.88 -5.33 1.77
C PHE A 90 -8.92 -4.96 0.71
N LYS A 91 -9.32 -5.92 -0.13
CA LYS A 91 -10.37 -5.68 -1.14
C LYS A 91 -11.70 -5.24 -0.50
N GLN A 92 -12.01 -5.82 0.65
CA GLN A 92 -13.17 -5.52 1.48
C GLN A 92 -12.73 -4.96 2.83
N LYS A 93 -13.68 -4.41 3.59
CA LYS A 93 -13.38 -3.91 4.94
C LYS A 93 -12.81 -5.04 5.79
N TYR A 94 -11.68 -4.81 6.44
CA TYR A 94 -11.12 -5.81 7.34
C TYR A 94 -11.92 -5.90 8.64
N GLU A 95 -11.97 -7.09 9.23
CA GLU A 95 -12.66 -7.34 10.49
C GLU A 95 -11.67 -7.51 11.64
N PRO A 96 -12.08 -7.28 12.89
CA PRO A 96 -11.18 -7.36 14.05
C PRO A 96 -10.45 -8.70 14.22
N TYR A 97 -11.02 -9.81 13.75
CA TYR A 97 -10.34 -11.11 13.80
C TYR A 97 -9.11 -11.17 12.88
N MET A 98 -9.12 -10.43 11.77
CA MET A 98 -8.02 -10.38 10.81
C MET A 98 -6.79 -9.73 11.46
N LEU A 99 -7.00 -8.67 12.25
CA LEU A 99 -5.94 -8.03 13.04
C LEU A 99 -5.28 -9.01 14.01
N ARG A 100 -6.03 -9.97 14.58
CA ARG A 100 -5.48 -11.01 15.46
C ARG A 100 -4.58 -11.98 14.69
N MET A 101 -4.99 -12.38 13.49
CA MET A 101 -4.19 -13.26 12.63
C MET A 101 -2.92 -12.56 12.16
N ILE A 102 -3.01 -11.29 11.77
CA ILE A 102 -1.84 -10.48 11.43
C ILE A 102 -0.92 -10.37 12.66
N SER A 103 -1.47 -10.18 13.86
CA SER A 103 -0.69 -10.12 15.11
C SER A 103 0.05 -11.40 15.49
N SER A 104 -0.39 -12.58 15.00
CA SER A 104 0.38 -13.81 15.18
C SER A 104 1.57 -13.93 14.22
N LEU A 105 1.60 -13.15 13.15
CA LEU A 105 2.65 -13.20 12.12
C LEU A 105 3.81 -12.23 12.39
N TYR A 106 3.62 -11.27 13.29
CA TYR A 106 4.61 -10.24 13.57
C TYR A 106 5.11 -10.28 15.01
N ARG A 107 6.32 -9.76 15.25
CA ARG A 107 7.04 -9.86 16.52
C ARG A 107 6.44 -8.88 17.55
N PRO A 108 5.87 -9.36 18.67
CA PRO A 108 5.31 -8.48 19.70
C PRO A 108 6.36 -7.49 20.20
N GLY A 109 6.02 -6.20 20.20
CA GLY A 109 6.88 -5.11 20.66
C GLY A 109 7.84 -4.51 19.62
N ALA A 110 8.16 -5.24 18.55
CA ALA A 110 8.99 -4.72 17.45
C ALA A 110 8.14 -4.27 16.25
N ASP A 111 7.01 -4.93 16.02
CA ASP A 111 6.12 -4.64 14.92
C ASP A 111 4.85 -3.93 15.42
N HIS A 112 4.46 -2.85 14.74
CA HIS A 112 3.31 -2.02 15.09
C HIS A 112 2.31 -1.98 13.93
N ALA A 113 1.10 -2.45 14.19
CA ALA A 113 -0.02 -2.32 13.26
C ALA A 113 -0.71 -0.96 13.42
N VAL A 114 -0.81 -0.21 12.32
CA VAL A 114 -1.35 1.14 12.25
C VAL A 114 -2.55 1.17 11.32
N GLU A 115 -3.74 1.36 11.90
CA GLU A 115 -5.00 1.42 11.15
C GLU A 115 -5.14 2.77 10.43
N MET A 116 -5.06 2.76 9.10
CA MET A 116 -5.19 3.99 8.30
C MET A 116 -6.66 4.27 7.99
N ASP A 117 -7.36 3.29 7.43
CA ASP A 117 -8.78 3.34 7.12
C ASP A 117 -9.38 1.91 7.10
N PRO A 118 -10.68 1.71 6.84
CA PRO A 118 -11.30 0.38 6.90
C PRO A 118 -10.73 -0.68 5.92
N LYS A 119 -9.91 -0.30 4.94
CA LYS A 119 -9.31 -1.18 3.93
C LYS A 119 -7.78 -1.14 3.93
N HIS A 120 -7.14 -0.28 4.71
CA HIS A 120 -5.69 -0.13 4.72
C HIS A 120 -5.12 -0.22 6.14
N LEU A 121 -4.18 -1.15 6.33
CA LEU A 121 -3.41 -1.32 7.54
C LEU A 121 -1.92 -1.20 7.21
N VAL A 122 -1.18 -0.41 7.97
CA VAL A 122 0.28 -0.29 7.81
C VAL A 122 0.97 -1.04 8.93
N LEU A 123 1.90 -1.93 8.58
CA LEU A 123 2.84 -2.53 9.52
C LEU A 123 4.14 -1.74 9.51
N VAL A 124 4.45 -1.11 10.64
CA VAL A 124 5.74 -0.46 10.89
C VAL A 124 6.59 -1.43 11.71
N ARG A 125 7.70 -1.88 11.14
CA ARG A 125 8.54 -2.94 11.70
C ARG A 125 9.89 -2.42 12.15
N GLN A 126 10.29 -2.74 13.39
CA GLN A 126 11.66 -2.57 13.90
C GLN A 126 12.47 -3.85 13.65
N LEU A 127 13.54 -3.71 12.89
CA LEU A 127 14.40 -4.79 12.42
C LEU A 127 15.77 -4.67 13.10
N LYS A 128 16.33 -5.82 13.52
CA LYS A 128 17.62 -5.89 14.23
C LYS A 128 18.83 -5.68 13.32
N LYS A 129 18.65 -5.89 12.02
CA LYS A 129 19.67 -5.78 10.98
C LYS A 129 19.05 -5.16 9.75
N GLU A 130 19.90 -4.61 8.91
CA GLU A 130 19.53 -4.29 7.53
C GLU A 130 18.94 -5.53 6.88
N THR A 131 17.77 -5.35 6.28
CA THR A 131 17.02 -6.42 5.63
C THR A 131 16.91 -6.05 4.16
N THR A 132 17.27 -7.00 3.32
CA THR A 132 17.30 -6.81 1.86
C THR A 132 15.89 -6.71 1.28
N GLU A 133 15.78 -6.20 0.05
CA GLU A 133 14.49 -6.07 -0.62
C GLU A 133 13.81 -7.44 -0.82
N ASP A 134 14.58 -8.49 -1.14
CA ASP A 134 14.08 -9.85 -1.29
C ASP A 134 13.55 -10.42 0.05
N GLU A 135 14.28 -10.22 1.16
CA GLU A 135 13.81 -10.62 2.49
C GLU A 135 12.51 -9.87 2.87
N LEU A 136 12.39 -8.58 2.55
CA LEU A 136 11.17 -7.80 2.79
C LEU A 136 10.00 -8.30 1.93
N LYS A 137 10.27 -8.66 0.67
CA LYS A 137 9.30 -9.28 -0.24
C LYS A 137 8.79 -10.60 0.33
N GLU A 138 9.69 -11.48 0.78
CA GLU A 138 9.32 -12.76 1.41
C GLU A 138 8.46 -12.56 2.66
N MET A 139 8.79 -11.57 3.50
CA MET A 139 7.99 -11.24 4.68
C MET A 139 6.58 -10.76 4.29
N ALA A 140 6.46 -9.88 3.29
CA ALA A 140 5.17 -9.40 2.81
C ALA A 140 4.35 -10.53 2.17
N GLN A 141 5.00 -11.39 1.37
CA GLN A 141 4.37 -12.55 0.74
C GLN A 141 3.85 -13.53 1.77
N ALA A 142 4.62 -13.83 2.82
CA ALA A 142 4.17 -14.71 3.90
C ALA A 142 2.88 -14.19 4.56
N ILE A 143 2.76 -12.88 4.78
CA ILE A 143 1.55 -12.27 5.33
C ILE A 143 0.36 -12.44 4.37
N VAL A 144 0.58 -12.14 3.09
CA VAL A 144 -0.43 -12.27 2.04
C VAL A 144 -0.89 -13.72 1.90
N ASP A 145 0.02 -14.68 1.85
CA ASP A 145 -0.28 -16.10 1.68
C ASP A 145 -1.06 -16.67 2.86
N THR A 146 -0.67 -16.34 4.10
CA THR A 146 -1.40 -16.76 5.30
C THR A 146 -2.84 -16.23 5.26
N LEU A 147 -3.06 -14.95 4.95
CA LEU A 147 -4.39 -14.36 5.01
C LEU A 147 -5.27 -14.76 3.81
N ASN A 148 -4.69 -14.90 2.62
CA ASN A 148 -5.38 -15.42 1.44
C ASN A 148 -5.81 -16.89 1.67
N THR A 149 -4.93 -17.74 2.21
CA THR A 149 -5.17 -19.19 2.33
C THR A 149 -5.99 -19.55 3.57
N GLU A 150 -5.64 -19.03 4.75
CA GLU A 150 -6.25 -19.46 6.02
C GLU A 150 -7.57 -18.77 6.31
N ALA A 151 -7.80 -17.58 5.73
CA ALA A 151 -8.98 -16.77 6.01
C ALA A 151 -9.83 -16.43 4.76
N MET A 152 -9.44 -16.90 3.57
CA MET A 152 -10.07 -16.55 2.29
C MET A 152 -10.22 -15.03 2.09
N ILE A 153 -9.29 -14.25 2.61
CA ILE A 153 -9.31 -12.78 2.55
C ILE A 153 -8.51 -12.35 1.33
N SER A 154 -9.12 -11.64 0.38
CA SER A 154 -8.38 -11.02 -0.72
C SER A 154 -7.57 -9.83 -0.20
N LEU A 155 -6.27 -10.06 -0.01
CA LEU A 155 -5.28 -9.11 0.51
C LEU A 155 -4.16 -8.91 -0.51
N LYS A 156 -3.72 -7.66 -0.65
CA LYS A 156 -2.47 -7.30 -1.33
C LYS A 156 -1.55 -6.57 -0.37
N ALA A 157 -0.26 -6.56 -0.67
CA ALA A 157 0.73 -5.85 0.13
C ALA A 157 1.64 -4.97 -0.73
N ALA A 158 2.11 -3.87 -0.17
CA ALA A 158 3.15 -3.05 -0.77
C ALA A 158 4.24 -2.74 0.27
N TYR A 159 5.50 -2.73 -0.14
CA TYR A 159 6.63 -2.48 0.76
C TYR A 159 7.66 -1.53 0.12
N ASP A 160 8.45 -0.91 0.98
CA ASP A 160 9.57 -0.03 0.61
C ASP A 160 10.89 -0.61 1.14
N GLU A 161 12.01 -0.01 0.73
CA GLU A 161 13.33 -0.34 1.25
C GLU A 161 13.45 -0.09 2.76
N CYS A 162 14.38 -0.81 3.39
CA CYS A 162 14.69 -0.62 4.79
C CYS A 162 15.35 0.75 5.03
N CYS A 163 15.00 1.43 6.13
CA CYS A 163 15.58 2.72 6.48
C CYS A 163 16.11 2.73 7.92
N THR A 164 17.19 3.47 8.16
CA THR A 164 17.85 3.57 9.48
C THR A 164 17.41 4.79 10.28
N ASP A 165 16.45 5.55 9.77
CA ASP A 165 16.04 6.83 10.35
C ASP A 165 14.51 6.88 10.41
N LEU A 166 13.98 6.94 11.63
CA LEU A 166 12.55 7.07 11.90
C LEU A 166 11.90 8.20 11.09
N ARG A 167 12.63 9.30 10.85
CA ARG A 167 12.15 10.48 10.08
C ARG A 167 11.84 10.17 8.62
N LYS A 168 12.32 9.05 8.10
CA LYS A 168 12.02 8.58 6.73
C LYS A 168 10.71 7.80 6.64
N LEU A 169 10.11 7.37 7.76
CA LEU A 169 8.85 6.62 7.76
C LEU A 169 7.72 7.31 7.00
N PRO A 170 7.48 8.63 7.11
CA PRO A 170 6.41 9.29 6.34
C PRO A 170 6.68 9.27 4.83
N GLN A 171 7.96 9.36 4.42
CA GLN A 171 8.33 9.20 3.02
C GLN A 171 8.12 7.76 2.55
N SER A 172 8.54 6.79 3.36
CA SER A 172 8.35 5.36 3.09
C SER A 172 6.86 5.00 2.96
N TYR A 173 6.01 5.58 3.82
CA TYR A 173 4.56 5.45 3.71
C TYR A 173 4.01 5.96 2.36
N ARG A 174 4.41 7.17 1.93
CA ARG A 174 4.00 7.70 0.61
C ARG A 174 4.46 6.81 -0.54
N LYS A 175 5.65 6.23 -0.43
CA LYS A 175 6.18 5.29 -1.42
C LYS A 175 5.33 4.01 -1.48
N VAL A 176 4.99 3.38 -0.35
CA VAL A 176 4.15 2.16 -0.37
C VAL A 176 2.72 2.41 -0.83
N CYS A 177 2.11 3.57 -0.51
CA CYS A 177 0.82 3.97 -1.09
C CYS A 177 0.91 4.12 -2.62
N SER A 178 1.99 4.72 -3.11
CA SER A 178 2.22 4.81 -4.56
C SER A 178 2.40 3.43 -5.17
N ALA A 179 3.15 2.54 -4.50
CA ALA A 179 3.39 1.17 -4.95
C ALA A 179 2.12 0.34 -5.02
N GLU A 180 1.19 0.51 -4.09
CA GLU A 180 -0.13 -0.09 -4.16
C GLU A 180 -0.89 0.37 -5.43
N ILE A 181 -0.95 1.68 -5.68
CA ILE A 181 -1.70 2.22 -6.82
C ILE A 181 -1.11 1.72 -8.13
N ILE A 182 0.22 1.83 -8.27
CA ILE A 182 0.98 1.42 -9.47
C ILE A 182 0.90 -0.10 -9.65
N GLY A 183 1.11 -0.88 -8.59
CA GLY A 183 1.03 -2.34 -8.62
C GLY A 183 -0.34 -2.82 -9.07
N ASN A 184 -1.42 -2.24 -8.52
CA ASN A 184 -2.79 -2.56 -8.92
C ASN A 184 -3.15 -2.12 -10.34
N LEU A 185 -2.35 -1.26 -10.98
CA LEU A 185 -2.56 -0.82 -12.36
C LEU A 185 -1.78 -1.65 -13.36
N PHE A 186 -0.55 -2.02 -13.03
CA PHE A 186 0.43 -2.53 -14.01
C PHE A 186 0.98 -3.92 -13.69
N SER A 187 0.62 -4.52 -12.55
CA SER A 187 1.04 -5.86 -12.16
C SER A 187 -0.15 -6.76 -11.82
N GLU A 188 0.02 -8.05 -12.07
CA GLU A 188 -0.89 -9.13 -11.65
C GLU A 188 -0.49 -9.74 -10.31
N ASP A 189 0.66 -9.35 -9.75
CA ASP A 189 1.14 -9.82 -8.45
C ASP A 189 0.25 -9.30 -7.31
N ASP A 190 0.32 -9.94 -6.14
CA ASP A 190 -0.33 -9.46 -4.91
C ASP A 190 0.61 -8.68 -3.99
N VAL A 191 1.92 -8.68 -4.27
CA VAL A 191 2.94 -8.01 -3.46
C VAL A 191 3.79 -7.06 -4.31
N TYR A 192 3.84 -5.79 -3.92
CA TYR A 192 4.46 -4.71 -4.69
C TYR A 192 5.63 -4.06 -3.95
N GLY A 193 6.86 -4.18 -4.47
CA GLY A 193 8.02 -3.42 -3.99
C GLY A 193 8.14 -2.08 -4.70
N TYR A 194 8.21 -0.96 -3.96
CA TYR A 194 8.26 0.39 -4.57
C TYR A 194 9.45 0.61 -5.53
N HIS A 195 10.55 -0.11 -5.34
CA HIS A 195 11.74 -0.02 -6.18
C HIS A 195 11.70 -0.98 -7.39
N ASN A 196 10.74 -1.92 -7.41
CA ASN A 196 10.58 -2.96 -8.43
C ASN A 196 9.42 -2.72 -9.41
N LEU A 197 8.81 -1.53 -9.42
CA LEU A 197 7.63 -1.20 -10.24
C LEU A 197 7.94 -0.86 -11.71
N GLY A 198 9.23 -0.76 -12.08
CA GLY A 198 9.67 -0.51 -13.45
C GLY A 198 9.01 0.69 -14.14
N LEU A 199 8.55 0.50 -15.38
CA LEU A 199 7.94 1.55 -16.21
C LEU A 199 6.65 2.13 -15.59
N GLY A 200 5.89 1.34 -14.83
CA GLY A 200 4.65 1.81 -14.21
C GLY A 200 4.90 2.99 -13.26
N LYS A 201 6.03 2.98 -12.55
CA LYS A 201 6.45 4.08 -11.69
C LYS A 201 6.76 5.35 -12.46
N LEU A 202 7.42 5.23 -13.61
CA LEU A 202 7.71 6.39 -14.47
C LEU A 202 6.42 6.99 -15.00
N ILE A 203 5.53 6.16 -15.56
CA ILE A 203 4.25 6.60 -16.11
C ILE A 203 3.40 7.32 -15.06
N TYR A 204 3.35 6.79 -13.84
CA TYR A 204 2.59 7.40 -12.73
C TYR A 204 3.10 8.79 -12.33
N THR A 205 4.37 9.12 -12.63
CA THR A 205 4.94 10.46 -12.37
C THR A 205 4.71 11.46 -13.50
N LEU A 206 4.28 11.01 -14.68
CA LEU A 206 4.06 11.88 -15.82
C LEU A 206 2.73 12.63 -15.70
N PRO A 207 2.69 13.94 -16.07
CA PRO A 207 1.43 14.66 -16.18
C PRO A 207 0.49 14.00 -17.19
N ARG A 208 -0.81 14.04 -16.90
CA ARG A 208 -1.87 13.49 -17.76
C ARG A 208 -1.76 14.00 -19.21
N GLU A 209 -1.51 15.29 -19.40
CA GLU A 209 -1.37 15.92 -20.71
C GLU A 209 -0.20 15.32 -21.51
N THR A 210 0.93 15.00 -20.86
CA THR A 210 2.07 14.35 -21.50
C THR A 210 1.72 12.94 -21.97
N CYS A 211 0.98 12.20 -21.15
CA CYS A 211 0.47 10.88 -21.49
C CYS A 211 -0.49 10.91 -22.68
N GLU A 212 -1.44 11.85 -22.69
CA GLU A 212 -2.40 12.03 -23.79
C GLU A 212 -1.71 12.46 -25.09
N GLN A 213 -0.74 13.37 -25.00
CA GLN A 213 0.06 13.81 -26.15
C GLN A 213 0.90 12.65 -26.72
N PHE A 214 1.53 11.83 -25.88
CA PHE A 214 2.28 10.65 -26.31
C PHE A 214 1.39 9.68 -27.12
N LEU A 215 0.17 9.41 -26.64
CA LEU A 215 -0.78 8.55 -27.37
C LEU A 215 -1.13 9.16 -28.73
N LYS A 216 -1.43 10.46 -28.77
CA LYS A 216 -1.79 11.15 -30.02
C LYS A 216 -0.64 11.17 -31.03
N ASP A 217 0.58 11.41 -30.59
CA ASP A 217 1.75 11.50 -31.49
C ASP A 217 2.12 10.15 -32.10
N ASN A 218 1.88 9.04 -31.38
CA ASN A 218 2.31 7.71 -31.81
C ASN A 218 1.19 6.84 -32.39
N LEU A 219 -0.06 7.08 -32.00
CA LEU A 219 -1.22 6.32 -32.46
C LEU A 219 -2.21 7.14 -33.28
N GLY A 220 -2.00 8.47 -33.39
CA GLY A 220 -2.92 9.36 -34.10
C GLY A 220 -4.33 9.29 -33.52
N ASP A 221 -5.30 8.99 -34.36
CA ASP A 221 -6.71 8.83 -33.99
C ASP A 221 -7.07 7.39 -33.57
N PHE A 222 -6.10 6.46 -33.54
CA PHE A 222 -6.36 5.08 -33.16
C PHE A 222 -6.59 4.94 -31.65
N ASP A 223 -7.82 4.58 -31.28
CA ASP A 223 -8.20 4.35 -29.90
C ASP A 223 -7.94 2.90 -29.47
N LEU A 224 -7.00 2.72 -28.54
CA LEU A 224 -6.67 1.42 -27.92
C LEU A 224 -7.84 0.76 -27.19
N SER A 225 -8.92 1.49 -26.88
CA SER A 225 -10.16 0.92 -26.35
C SER A 225 -10.86 -0.02 -27.35
N GLN A 226 -10.64 0.19 -28.65
CA GLN A 226 -11.23 -0.62 -29.73
C GLN A 226 -10.59 -2.00 -29.86
N LEU A 227 -9.40 -2.20 -29.28
CA LEU A 227 -8.76 -3.51 -29.25
C LEU A 227 -9.57 -4.47 -28.39
N ASP A 228 -9.99 -5.58 -29.00
CA ASP A 228 -10.63 -6.68 -28.30
C ASP A 228 -9.67 -7.36 -27.30
N GLN A 229 -10.24 -8.09 -26.35
CA GLN A 229 -9.46 -8.75 -25.30
C GLN A 229 -8.51 -9.81 -25.86
N GLU A 230 -8.86 -10.45 -26.98
CA GLU A 230 -8.02 -11.45 -27.62
C GLU A 230 -6.74 -10.83 -28.20
N THR A 231 -6.87 -9.67 -28.86
CA THR A 231 -5.77 -8.92 -29.45
C THR A 231 -4.85 -8.37 -28.37
N LYS A 232 -5.41 -7.78 -27.30
CA LYS A 232 -4.61 -7.35 -26.13
C LYS A 232 -3.83 -8.50 -25.52
N ASN A 233 -4.46 -9.67 -25.36
CA ASN A 233 -3.78 -10.85 -24.84
C ASN A 233 -2.71 -11.37 -25.81
N THR A 234 -2.96 -11.34 -27.12
CA THR A 234 -1.93 -11.67 -28.12
C THR A 234 -0.73 -10.72 -28.03
N ILE A 235 -0.94 -9.41 -27.86
CA ILE A 235 0.15 -8.43 -27.69
C ILE A 235 0.93 -8.72 -26.40
N LYS A 236 0.23 -8.93 -25.26
CA LYS A 236 0.86 -9.27 -23.97
C LYS A 236 1.75 -10.50 -24.10
N VAL A 237 1.21 -11.61 -24.58
CA VAL A 237 1.98 -12.87 -24.74
C VAL A 237 3.12 -12.71 -25.75
N PHE A 238 2.95 -11.88 -26.78
CA PHE A 238 4.01 -11.57 -27.74
C PHE A 238 5.19 -10.83 -27.09
N PHE A 239 4.90 -9.86 -26.21
CA PHE A 239 5.91 -9.17 -25.42
C PHE A 239 6.57 -10.09 -24.38
N ASP A 240 5.81 -10.90 -23.66
CA ASP A 240 6.32 -11.87 -22.68
C ASP A 240 7.21 -12.95 -23.34
N SER A 241 6.97 -13.22 -24.62
CA SER A 241 7.77 -14.14 -25.45
C SER A 241 9.00 -13.48 -26.10
N GLY A 242 9.36 -12.25 -25.71
CA GLY A 242 10.50 -11.53 -26.28
C GLY A 242 10.36 -11.22 -27.77
N LEU A 243 9.14 -10.93 -28.24
CA LEU A 243 8.80 -10.68 -29.66
C LEU A 243 9.02 -11.90 -30.58
N SER A 244 9.12 -13.11 -30.01
CA SER A 244 9.30 -14.34 -30.80
C SER A 244 7.97 -14.91 -31.29
N LEU A 245 7.76 -14.85 -32.61
CA LEU A 245 6.59 -15.46 -33.26
C LEU A 245 6.44 -16.95 -32.95
N ALA A 246 7.55 -17.69 -32.81
CA ALA A 246 7.52 -19.12 -32.56
C ALA A 246 7.11 -19.45 -31.12
N GLU A 247 7.68 -18.73 -30.14
CA GLU A 247 7.34 -18.90 -28.73
C GLU A 247 5.89 -18.47 -28.46
N THR A 248 5.46 -17.33 -29.01
CA THR A 248 4.09 -16.83 -28.84
C THR A 248 3.06 -17.75 -29.47
N ALA A 249 3.32 -18.28 -30.68
CA ALA A 249 2.42 -19.23 -31.33
C ALA A 249 2.24 -20.50 -30.49
N ARG A 250 3.33 -21.02 -29.90
CA ARG A 250 3.30 -22.15 -28.96
C ARG A 250 2.53 -21.82 -27.68
N ALA A 251 2.83 -20.70 -27.04
CA ALA A 251 2.14 -20.25 -25.81
C ALA A 251 0.64 -20.00 -26.04
N ARG A 252 0.24 -19.53 -27.23
CA ARG A 252 -1.15 -19.28 -27.59
C ARG A 252 -1.87 -20.48 -28.19
N PHE A 253 -1.18 -21.60 -28.42
CA PHE A 253 -1.71 -22.79 -29.12
C PHE A 253 -2.31 -22.48 -30.50
N ILE A 254 -1.67 -21.58 -31.26
CA ILE A 254 -2.09 -21.21 -32.63
C ILE A 254 -0.95 -21.44 -33.63
N HIS A 255 -1.28 -21.53 -34.91
CA HIS A 255 -0.26 -21.61 -35.95
C HIS A 255 0.47 -20.27 -36.12
N ARG A 256 1.77 -20.30 -36.44
CA ARG A 256 2.61 -19.10 -36.65
C ARG A 256 1.99 -18.14 -37.68
N ASN A 257 1.46 -18.65 -38.78
CA ASN A 257 0.84 -17.81 -39.82
C ASN A 257 -0.41 -17.08 -39.32
N THR A 258 -1.20 -17.70 -38.44
CA THR A 258 -2.35 -17.04 -37.82
C THR A 258 -1.91 -15.89 -36.92
N LEU A 259 -0.82 -16.06 -36.18
CA LEU A 259 -0.23 -14.98 -35.39
C LEU A 259 0.28 -13.84 -36.28
N VAL A 260 0.99 -14.16 -37.36
CA VAL A 260 1.47 -13.15 -38.33
C VAL A 260 0.29 -12.34 -38.88
N TYR A 261 -0.77 -13.00 -39.33
CA TYR A 261 -1.98 -12.33 -39.82
C TYR A 261 -2.60 -11.39 -38.77
N ARG A 262 -2.65 -11.81 -37.50
CA ARG A 262 -3.18 -10.96 -36.41
C ARG A 262 -2.31 -9.73 -36.18
N ILE A 263 -0.99 -9.89 -36.22
CA ILE A 263 -0.04 -8.77 -36.08
C ILE A 263 -0.15 -7.82 -37.28
N GLU A 264 -0.22 -8.34 -38.51
CA GLU A 264 -0.42 -7.51 -39.72
C GLU A 264 -1.76 -6.76 -39.69
N LYS A 265 -2.80 -7.38 -39.13
CA LYS A 265 -4.10 -6.71 -38.94
C LYS A 265 -3.98 -5.56 -37.93
N LEU A 266 -3.25 -5.76 -36.82
CA LEU A 266 -2.98 -4.72 -35.82
C LEU A 266 -2.14 -3.58 -36.43
N GLU A 267 -1.07 -3.91 -37.16
CA GLU A 267 -0.19 -2.96 -37.84
C GLU A 267 -0.98 -2.05 -38.79
N LYS A 268 -1.96 -2.59 -39.53
CA LYS A 268 -2.83 -1.80 -40.41
C LYS A 268 -3.78 -0.84 -39.66
N GLN A 269 -4.04 -1.08 -38.39
CA GLN A 269 -4.97 -0.27 -37.58
C GLN A 269 -4.25 0.85 -36.85
N CYS A 270 -3.08 0.57 -36.27
CA CYS A 270 -2.35 1.51 -35.43
C CYS A 270 -1.03 2.01 -36.04
N GLU A 271 -0.70 1.59 -37.26
CA GLU A 271 0.53 1.95 -37.99
C GLU A 271 1.84 1.59 -37.27
N LEU A 272 1.77 0.69 -36.27
CA LEU A 272 2.92 0.19 -35.52
C LEU A 272 3.15 -1.29 -35.81
N ASP A 273 4.37 -1.64 -36.24
CA ASP A 273 4.77 -3.04 -36.42
C ASP A 273 5.44 -3.55 -35.15
N ILE A 274 4.66 -4.17 -34.26
CA ILE A 274 5.17 -4.69 -32.98
C ILE A 274 6.25 -5.77 -33.11
N ARG A 275 6.56 -6.27 -34.32
CA ARG A 275 7.73 -7.14 -34.57
C ARG A 275 9.04 -6.36 -34.51
N LYS A 276 9.01 -5.06 -34.75
CA LYS A 276 10.15 -4.14 -34.58
C LYS A 276 10.20 -3.71 -33.13
N PHE A 277 11.41 -3.71 -32.57
CA PHE A 277 11.61 -3.40 -31.16
C PHE A 277 11.10 -2.00 -30.77
N ASP A 278 11.37 -0.98 -31.57
CA ASP A 278 10.98 0.40 -31.27
C ASP A 278 9.45 0.57 -31.27
N ASP A 279 8.77 0.07 -32.31
CA ASP A 279 7.30 0.07 -32.40
C ASP A 279 6.65 -0.77 -31.28
N ALA A 280 7.26 -1.90 -30.91
CA ALA A 280 6.81 -2.73 -29.79
C ALA A 280 6.89 -1.97 -28.46
N MET A 281 7.97 -1.23 -28.23
CA MET A 281 8.16 -0.40 -27.04
C MET A 281 7.12 0.73 -26.98
N ILE A 282 6.85 1.40 -28.10
CA ILE A 282 5.79 2.40 -28.22
C ILE A 282 4.44 1.80 -27.87
N MET A 283 4.09 0.66 -28.48
CA MET A 283 2.82 -0.02 -28.21
C MET A 283 2.70 -0.44 -26.74
N ARG A 284 3.78 -0.97 -26.14
CA ARG A 284 3.80 -1.36 -24.72
C ARG A 284 3.52 -0.16 -23.80
N ILE A 285 4.23 0.95 -24.01
CA ILE A 285 4.04 2.17 -23.22
C ILE A 285 2.63 2.74 -23.44
N ALA A 286 2.15 2.74 -24.69
CA ALA A 286 0.82 3.25 -25.02
C ALA A 286 -0.30 2.44 -24.34
N LEU A 287 -0.20 1.11 -24.33
CA LEU A 287 -1.14 0.25 -23.59
C LEU A 287 -1.14 0.58 -22.09
N MET A 288 0.04 0.72 -21.48
CA MET A 288 0.15 1.09 -20.07
C MET A 288 -0.47 2.47 -19.79
N ILE A 289 -0.15 3.48 -20.60
CA ILE A 289 -0.72 4.83 -20.44
C ILE A 289 -2.25 4.80 -20.57
N ASN A 290 -2.79 4.06 -21.55
CA ASN A 290 -4.22 3.93 -21.75
C ASN A 290 -4.93 3.29 -20.55
N ASP A 291 -4.31 2.29 -19.91
CA ASP A 291 -4.85 1.67 -18.69
C ASP A 291 -4.78 2.63 -17.49
N TYR A 292 -3.73 3.45 -17.41
CA TYR A 292 -3.59 4.50 -16.39
C TYR A 292 -4.64 5.61 -16.52
N LEU A 293 -4.89 6.10 -17.75
CA LEU A 293 -5.83 7.19 -18.02
C LEU A 293 -7.31 6.81 -17.83
N LYS A 294 -7.62 5.51 -17.78
CA LYS A 294 -8.98 4.97 -17.61
C LYS A 294 -9.43 4.85 -16.15
N LYS A 295 -8.53 5.02 -15.18
CA LYS A 295 -8.89 5.17 -13.76
C LYS A 295 -9.19 6.63 -13.43
#